data_AF-X0QH17-F1
#
_entry.id   AF-X0QH17-F1
#
_cell.length_a   1.000
_cell.length_b   1.000
_cell.length_c   1.000
_cell.angle_alpha   90.00
_cell.angle_beta   90.00
_cell.angle_gamma   90.00
#
_symmetry.space_group_name_H-M   'P 1'
#
loop_
_entity.id
_entity.type
_entity.pdbx_description
1 polymer ?
#
loop_
_entity_poly.entity_id
_entity_poly.type
_entity_poly.pdbx_seq_one_letter_code
_entity_poly.pdbx_strand_id
1 'polypeptide(L)'
;MILPPTRLLPVAAVLTFATCTLPAQAYVDNCKPPKTNYAEIACTADSKYFVGYNSDYSVRTLLDEQGKALVSSKGYDDVDYYGISNSVFAVMKNNKVGYMNTRGKLVVPTIYDTMRDPNDKYDESWSEPVSDGRILVSKNGKLGLIDTSNKIVMPFTNKYPSIESFSEGMAPVMSKSYKWGFIDKDGKEVIRPQYDGINGNFGGVYGFSQGLVGMKKR
;
A
#
# COMPACT_ATOMS: atom_id res chain seq x y z
N MET A 1 -1.43 42.93 -55.52
CA MET A 1 -0.03 42.53 -55.23
C MET A 1 0.70 43.73 -54.68
N ILE A 2 1.09 43.68 -53.41
CA ILE A 2 2.24 44.34 -52.74
C ILE A 2 2.15 43.85 -51.27
N LEU A 3 3.20 43.16 -50.80
CA LEU A 3 3.34 42.56 -49.47
C LEU A 3 3.55 43.65 -48.39
N PRO A 4 3.11 43.46 -47.14
CA PRO A 4 3.65 44.19 -46.00
C PRO A 4 4.88 43.46 -45.39
N PRO A 5 5.77 44.19 -44.71
CA PRO A 5 7.12 43.74 -44.42
C PRO A 5 7.23 42.74 -43.25
N THR A 6 8.16 41.82 -43.45
CA THR A 6 8.70 40.85 -42.52
C THR A 6 9.23 41.53 -41.25
N ARG A 7 8.66 41.19 -40.08
CA ARG A 7 9.31 41.46 -38.79
C ARG A 7 10.31 40.35 -38.50
N LEU A 8 11.59 40.70 -38.56
CA LEU A 8 12.67 39.94 -37.92
C LEU A 8 12.56 40.13 -36.40
N LEU A 9 12.47 39.03 -35.65
CA LEU A 9 12.82 39.00 -34.23
C LEU A 9 14.15 38.26 -34.10
N PRO A 10 15.12 38.78 -33.33
CA PRO A 10 16.40 38.14 -33.14
C PRO A 10 16.29 36.97 -32.14
N VAL A 11 17.21 36.05 -32.36
CA VAL A 11 17.52 34.82 -31.64
C VAL A 11 17.83 35.09 -30.16
N ALA A 12 17.38 34.14 -29.31
CA ALA A 12 18.04 33.64 -28.09
C ALA A 12 17.10 33.59 -26.88
N ALA A 13 16.38 32.47 -26.73
CA ALA A 13 16.01 31.99 -25.41
C ALA A 13 16.66 30.63 -25.25
N VAL A 14 17.74 30.63 -24.48
CA VAL A 14 18.44 29.44 -24.01
C VAL A 14 17.39 28.50 -23.39
N LEU A 15 17.19 27.34 -24.01
CA LEU A 15 16.51 26.21 -23.40
C LEU A 15 17.37 25.77 -22.21
N THR A 16 17.15 26.36 -21.05
CA THR A 16 17.48 25.70 -19.80
C THR A 16 16.57 24.49 -19.73
N PHE A 17 17.13 23.32 -20.05
CA PHE A 17 16.58 22.06 -19.62
C PHE A 17 16.52 22.12 -18.10
N ALA A 18 15.38 22.54 -17.56
CA ALA A 18 15.03 22.22 -16.20
C ALA A 18 14.91 20.69 -16.19
N THR A 19 16.01 20.03 -15.85
CA THR A 19 15.98 18.64 -15.45
C THR A 19 15.07 18.60 -14.23
N CYS A 20 13.80 18.31 -14.46
CA CYS A 20 12.87 17.97 -13.40
C CYS A 20 13.27 16.58 -12.92
N THR A 21 14.40 16.52 -12.21
CA THR A 21 14.69 15.44 -11.30
C THR A 21 13.71 15.61 -10.16
N LEU A 22 12.56 14.96 -10.25
CA LEU A 22 11.70 14.79 -9.08
C LEU A 22 12.49 13.91 -8.10
N PRO A 23 12.92 14.43 -6.94
CA PRO A 23 13.43 13.56 -5.90
C PRO A 23 12.27 12.71 -5.37
N ALA A 24 12.58 11.49 -4.94
CA ALA A 24 11.67 10.55 -4.27
C ALA A 24 11.19 11.05 -2.87
N GLN A 25 11.00 12.36 -2.72
CA GLN A 25 10.74 13.05 -1.46
C GLN A 25 9.51 13.97 -1.52
N ALA A 26 8.54 13.71 -2.41
CA ALA A 26 7.22 14.37 -2.33
C ALA A 26 6.36 13.83 -1.16
N TYR A 27 7.01 13.42 -0.06
CA TYR A 27 6.39 12.95 1.16
C TYR A 27 6.04 14.18 2.01
N VAL A 28 4.83 14.67 1.79
CA VAL A 28 4.02 15.56 2.65
C VAL A 28 4.53 16.99 2.92
N ASP A 29 4.91 17.74 1.88
CA ASP A 29 5.26 19.17 1.99
C ASP A 29 4.15 20.09 2.56
N ASN A 30 2.92 19.59 2.71
CA ASN A 30 1.79 20.34 3.28
C ASN A 30 1.13 19.66 4.49
N CYS A 31 1.77 18.67 5.12
CA CYS A 31 1.19 18.11 6.34
C CYS A 31 1.15 19.17 7.44
N LYS A 32 -0.03 19.38 8.02
CA LYS A 32 -0.21 20.25 9.18
C LYS A 32 -0.85 19.44 10.30
N PRO A 33 -0.04 18.77 11.14
CA PRO A 33 -0.54 18.05 12.29
C PRO A 33 -1.41 18.94 13.19
N PRO A 34 -2.50 18.40 13.78
CA PRO A 34 -3.32 19.14 14.71
C PRO A 34 -2.53 19.54 15.95
N LYS A 35 -2.93 20.64 16.60
CA LYS A 35 -2.37 21.00 17.91
C LYS A 35 -2.90 20.02 18.96
N THR A 36 -2.01 19.33 19.66
CA THR A 36 -2.36 18.38 20.71
C THR A 36 -1.43 18.47 21.91
N ASN A 37 -1.69 17.66 22.94
CA ASN A 37 -0.83 17.48 24.11
C ASN A 37 0.13 16.29 23.98
N TYR A 38 0.20 15.64 22.81
CA TYR A 38 1.18 14.58 22.55
C TYR A 38 2.56 15.18 22.31
N ALA A 39 3.62 14.42 22.65
CA ALA A 39 5.00 14.89 22.56
C ALA A 39 5.43 15.10 21.10
N GLU A 40 4.96 14.23 20.21
CA GLU A 40 5.19 14.28 18.77
C GLU A 40 3.97 13.74 18.03
N ILE A 41 3.77 14.25 16.81
CA ILE A 41 2.68 13.85 15.92
C ILE A 41 3.27 13.63 14.52
N ALA A 42 3.12 12.42 13.99
CA ALA A 42 3.50 12.11 12.62
C ALA A 42 2.29 12.06 11.68
N CYS A 43 2.55 12.33 10.42
CA CYS A 43 1.57 12.29 9.36
C CYS A 43 1.47 10.87 8.79
N THR A 44 0.25 10.42 8.51
CA THR A 44 0.04 9.21 7.72
C THR A 44 -0.12 9.57 6.24
N ALA A 45 -0.11 8.57 5.36
CA ALA A 45 -0.39 8.77 3.94
C ALA A 45 -1.82 9.30 3.68
N ASP A 46 -2.76 9.05 4.61
CA ASP A 46 -4.09 9.63 4.61
C ASP A 46 -4.09 10.88 5.51
N SER A 47 -4.18 12.06 4.91
CA SER A 47 -4.08 13.35 5.62
C SER A 47 -5.17 13.58 6.67
N LYS A 48 -6.17 12.70 6.76
CA LYS A 48 -7.21 12.71 7.79
C LYS A 48 -6.76 12.12 9.13
N TYR A 49 -5.69 11.33 9.12
CA TYR A 49 -5.23 10.59 10.28
C TYR A 49 -3.76 10.88 10.62
N PHE A 50 -3.49 10.96 11.92
CA PHE A 50 -2.18 11.29 12.46
C PHE A 50 -1.79 10.31 13.56
N VAL A 51 -0.50 10.04 13.72
CA VAL A 51 0.02 9.14 14.76
C VAL A 51 0.56 9.97 15.91
N GLY A 52 -0.02 9.81 17.09
CA GLY A 52 0.45 10.46 18.31
C GLY A 52 1.44 9.58 19.07
N TYR A 53 2.58 10.17 19.45
CA TYR A 53 3.66 9.50 20.16
C TYR A 53 3.77 9.93 21.62
N ASN A 54 4.28 9.02 22.45
CA ASN A 54 4.79 9.34 23.78
C ASN A 54 6.17 9.99 23.70
N SER A 55 6.64 10.59 24.79
CA SER A 55 7.98 11.19 24.89
C SER A 55 9.12 10.19 24.70
N ASP A 56 8.86 8.89 24.84
CA ASP A 56 9.81 7.80 24.59
C ASP A 56 9.72 7.25 23.15
N TYR A 57 9.00 7.94 22.26
CA TYR A 57 8.71 7.54 20.88
C TYR A 57 7.91 6.25 20.72
N SER A 58 7.32 5.71 21.80
CA SER A 58 6.33 4.65 21.67
C SER A 58 5.03 5.19 21.07
N VAL A 59 4.44 4.45 20.14
CA VAL A 59 3.18 4.84 19.49
C VAL A 59 2.03 4.71 20.47
N ARG A 60 1.29 5.81 20.68
CA ARG A 60 0.19 5.86 21.65
C ARG A 60 -1.18 5.69 21.02
N THR A 61 -1.44 6.39 19.92
CA THR A 61 -2.80 6.46 19.37
C THR A 61 -2.84 6.96 17.93
N LEU A 62 -3.91 6.60 17.24
CA LEU A 62 -4.37 7.29 16.03
C LEU A 62 -5.21 8.50 16.41
N LEU A 63 -4.98 9.63 15.75
CA LEU A 63 -5.67 10.90 15.94
C LEU A 63 -6.46 11.28 14.67
N ASP A 64 -7.57 11.99 14.83
CA ASP A 64 -8.25 12.69 13.73
C ASP A 64 -7.62 14.06 13.43
N GLU A 65 -8.16 14.76 12.42
CA GLU A 65 -7.78 16.12 12.02
C GLU A 65 -7.93 17.17 13.12
N GLN A 66 -8.72 16.90 14.17
CA GLN A 66 -8.87 17.79 15.32
C GLN A 66 -7.90 17.43 16.45
N GLY A 67 -7.09 16.38 16.28
CA GLY A 67 -6.14 15.91 17.29
C GLY A 67 -6.79 15.09 18.39
N LYS A 68 -8.01 14.60 18.19
CA LYS A 68 -8.71 13.73 19.13
C LYS A 68 -8.29 12.28 18.89
N ALA A 69 -8.02 11.57 19.99
CA ALA A 69 -7.73 10.14 19.96
C ALA A 69 -8.91 9.32 19.43
N LEU A 70 -8.64 8.54 18.39
CA LEU A 70 -9.57 7.61 17.75
C LEU A 70 -9.35 6.18 18.24
N VAL A 71 -8.11 5.70 18.16
CA VAL A 71 -7.76 4.30 18.43
C VAL A 71 -6.48 4.24 19.26
N SER A 72 -6.50 3.50 20.37
CA SER A 72 -5.31 3.23 21.18
C SER A 72 -4.67 1.89 20.81
N SER A 73 -3.33 1.82 20.86
CA SER A 73 -2.56 0.58 20.73
C SER A 73 -2.69 -0.35 21.94
N LYS A 74 -3.28 0.11 23.05
CA LYS A 74 -3.36 -0.65 24.30
C LYS A 74 -4.10 -1.98 24.11
N GLY A 75 -3.43 -3.07 24.48
CA GLY A 75 -4.00 -4.43 24.43
C GLY A 75 -3.77 -5.16 23.11
N TYR A 76 -2.99 -4.56 22.21
CA TYR A 76 -2.41 -5.18 21.02
C TYR A 76 -0.90 -5.29 21.21
N ASP A 77 -0.32 -6.32 20.59
CA ASP A 77 1.12 -6.52 20.55
C ASP A 77 1.77 -5.50 19.60
N ASP A 78 1.07 -5.16 18.51
CA ASP A 78 1.48 -4.15 17.53
C ASP A 78 0.27 -3.61 16.75
N VAL A 79 0.42 -2.42 16.15
CA VAL A 79 -0.60 -1.75 15.34
C VAL A 79 0.07 -1.02 14.18
N ASP A 80 -0.34 -1.35 12.95
CA ASP A 80 0.19 -0.73 11.74
C ASP A 80 -0.58 0.55 11.38
N TYR A 81 -0.26 1.66 12.06
CA TYR A 81 -0.92 2.94 11.77
C TYR A 81 -0.51 3.57 10.43
N TYR A 82 0.56 3.09 9.81
CA TYR A 82 1.04 3.61 8.52
C TYR A 82 0.42 2.88 7.33
N GLY A 83 -0.02 1.62 7.53
CA GLY A 83 -0.80 0.84 6.57
C GLY A 83 -2.29 1.16 6.52
N ILE A 84 -2.72 2.34 6.98
CA ILE A 84 -4.12 2.76 6.85
C ILE A 84 -4.48 2.89 5.37
N SER A 85 -5.42 2.05 4.94
CA SER A 85 -5.98 2.09 3.59
C SER A 85 -7.47 1.80 3.67
N ASN A 86 -8.28 2.59 2.95
CA ASN A 86 -9.74 2.53 3.02
C ASN A 86 -10.29 2.60 4.46
N SER A 87 -9.64 3.40 5.32
CA SER A 87 -9.97 3.56 6.74
C SER A 87 -9.89 2.26 7.57
N VAL A 88 -9.08 1.29 7.13
CA VAL A 88 -8.81 0.03 7.80
C VAL A 88 -7.29 -0.18 7.86
N PHE A 89 -6.80 -0.73 8.96
CA PHE A 89 -5.39 -1.01 9.20
C PHE A 89 -5.21 -2.28 10.03
N ALA A 90 -4.01 -2.86 9.95
CA ALA A 90 -3.71 -4.10 10.63
C ALA A 90 -3.44 -3.89 12.13
N VAL A 91 -3.87 -4.85 12.93
CA VAL A 91 -3.58 -4.94 14.37
C VAL A 91 -3.11 -6.35 14.69
N MET A 92 -2.17 -6.48 15.61
CA MET A 92 -1.63 -7.76 16.05
C MET A 92 -1.94 -8.01 17.51
N LYS A 93 -2.44 -9.20 17.82
CA LYS A 93 -2.67 -9.65 19.20
C LYS A 93 -2.46 -11.14 19.32
N ASN A 94 -1.75 -11.57 20.36
CA ASN A 94 -1.35 -12.96 20.56
C ASN A 94 -0.63 -13.54 19.33
N ASN A 95 0.23 -12.74 18.68
CA ASN A 95 0.93 -13.10 17.44
C ASN A 95 -0.02 -13.52 16.29
N LYS A 96 -1.24 -12.95 16.27
CA LYS A 96 -2.22 -13.11 15.19
C LYS A 96 -2.64 -11.76 14.63
N VAL A 97 -2.79 -11.72 13.32
CA VAL A 97 -3.19 -10.54 12.56
C VAL A 97 -4.70 -10.45 12.48
N GLY A 98 -5.22 -9.25 12.73
CA GLY A 98 -6.59 -8.82 12.46
C GLY A 98 -6.57 -7.41 11.88
N TYR A 99 -7.75 -6.86 11.62
CA TYR A 99 -7.88 -5.52 11.04
C TYR A 99 -8.94 -4.73 11.78
N MET A 100 -8.61 -3.48 12.03
CA MET A 100 -9.44 -2.52 12.72
C MET A 100 -9.75 -1.35 11.78
N ASN A 101 -10.94 -0.78 11.90
CA ASN A 101 -11.23 0.48 11.24
C ASN A 101 -10.82 1.68 12.09
N THR A 102 -10.75 2.86 11.48
CA THR A 102 -10.38 4.13 12.13
C THR A 102 -11.35 4.62 13.21
N ARG A 103 -12.47 3.91 13.42
CA ARG A 103 -13.40 4.13 14.55
C ARG A 103 -13.11 3.23 15.76
N GLY A 104 -12.02 2.46 15.73
CA GLY A 104 -11.63 1.57 16.83
C GLY A 104 -12.35 0.22 16.85
N LYS A 105 -13.17 -0.08 15.83
CA LYS A 105 -13.89 -1.36 15.75
C LYS A 105 -13.04 -2.38 14.99
N LEU A 106 -12.80 -3.52 15.61
CA LEU A 106 -12.24 -4.69 14.95
C LEU A 106 -13.23 -5.19 13.88
N VAL A 107 -12.84 -5.07 12.60
CA VAL A 107 -13.64 -5.52 11.44
C VAL A 107 -13.22 -6.90 10.97
N VAL A 108 -11.96 -7.27 11.20
CA VAL A 108 -11.42 -8.61 11.01
C VAL A 108 -10.80 -9.06 12.33
N PRO A 109 -11.23 -10.19 12.92
CA PRO A 109 -10.69 -10.67 14.18
C PRO A 109 -9.21 -11.04 14.05
N THR A 110 -8.46 -10.99 15.15
CA THR A 110 -7.04 -11.36 15.21
C THR A 110 -6.88 -12.88 15.17
N ILE A 111 -7.00 -13.46 13.97
CA ILE A 111 -7.00 -14.92 13.74
C ILE A 111 -6.08 -15.38 12.63
N TYR A 112 -5.51 -14.45 11.85
CA TYR A 112 -4.63 -14.77 10.73
C TYR A 112 -3.19 -14.85 11.20
N ASP A 113 -2.38 -15.61 10.47
CA ASP A 113 -0.97 -15.74 10.74
C ASP A 113 -0.23 -14.48 10.31
N THR A 114 0.88 -14.18 10.98
CA THR A 114 1.78 -13.12 10.54
C THR A 114 2.44 -13.50 9.21
N MET A 115 2.73 -12.49 8.39
CA MET A 115 3.31 -12.64 7.06
C MET A 115 4.81 -12.28 7.01
N ARG A 116 5.49 -12.26 8.16
CA ARG A 116 6.92 -11.96 8.25
C ARG A 116 7.74 -12.94 7.40
N ASP A 117 8.63 -12.43 6.55
CA ASP A 117 9.64 -13.26 5.88
C ASP A 117 10.76 -13.59 6.89
N PRO A 118 10.97 -14.87 7.26
CA PRO A 118 12.03 -15.24 8.18
C PRO A 118 13.44 -15.04 7.59
N ASN A 119 13.57 -14.85 6.28
CA ASN A 119 14.86 -14.68 5.60
C ASN A 119 15.21 -13.22 5.36
N ASP A 120 14.24 -12.30 5.47
CA ASP A 120 14.47 -10.87 5.35
C ASP A 120 14.45 -10.21 6.72
N LYS A 121 15.63 -10.07 7.32
CA LYS A 121 15.80 -9.42 8.62
C LYS A 121 15.44 -7.93 8.62
N TYR A 122 15.25 -7.32 7.44
CA TYR A 122 14.85 -5.93 7.28
C TYR A 122 13.37 -5.79 6.93
N ASP A 123 12.70 -6.87 6.53
CA ASP A 123 11.26 -6.86 6.30
C ASP A 123 10.53 -7.09 7.62
N GLU A 124 10.13 -5.99 8.22
CA GLU A 124 9.32 -6.00 9.45
C GLU A 124 7.83 -6.17 9.15
N SER A 125 7.43 -6.28 7.88
CA SER A 125 6.03 -6.41 7.47
C SER A 125 5.45 -7.72 7.98
N TRP A 126 4.49 -7.63 8.88
CA TRP A 126 3.79 -8.79 9.45
C TRP A 126 2.36 -8.94 8.91
N SER A 127 1.92 -8.02 8.06
CA SER A 127 0.59 -7.94 7.47
C SER A 127 0.60 -7.20 6.14
N GLU A 128 -0.46 -7.37 5.35
CA GLU A 128 -0.69 -6.61 4.13
C GLU A 128 -1.77 -5.54 4.34
N PRO A 129 -1.62 -4.32 3.78
CA PRO A 129 -2.65 -3.29 3.84
C PRO A 129 -3.84 -3.65 2.94
N VAL A 130 -4.94 -2.89 3.07
CA VAL A 130 -6.06 -3.00 2.13
C VAL A 130 -5.62 -2.49 0.75
N SER A 131 -5.80 -3.29 -0.30
CA SER A 131 -5.61 -2.87 -1.70
C SER A 131 -6.88 -3.16 -2.50
N ASP A 132 -7.44 -2.15 -3.17
CA ASP A 132 -8.72 -2.22 -3.89
C ASP A 132 -9.89 -2.90 -3.13
N GLY A 133 -9.97 -2.67 -1.83
CA GLY A 133 -10.99 -3.26 -0.96
C GLY A 133 -10.81 -4.76 -0.73
N ARG A 134 -9.59 -5.28 -0.91
CA ARG A 134 -9.17 -6.63 -0.60
C ARG A 134 -8.00 -6.63 0.36
N ILE A 135 -7.88 -7.73 1.09
CA ILE A 135 -6.81 -7.95 2.07
C ILE A 135 -6.25 -9.33 1.82
N LEU A 136 -4.95 -9.41 1.55
CA LEU A 136 -4.21 -10.66 1.50
C LEU A 136 -3.92 -11.10 2.93
N VAL A 137 -4.25 -12.35 3.26
CA VAL A 137 -4.06 -12.90 4.60
C VAL A 137 -3.48 -14.31 4.54
N SER A 138 -2.70 -14.67 5.55
CA SER A 138 -2.13 -16.01 5.71
C SER A 138 -2.90 -16.80 6.78
N LYS A 139 -3.14 -18.09 6.52
CA LYS A 139 -3.68 -19.03 7.51
C LYS A 139 -3.16 -20.44 7.27
N ASN A 140 -2.54 -21.02 8.28
CA ASN A 140 -1.89 -22.33 8.27
C ASN A 140 -0.89 -22.47 7.09
N GLY A 141 -0.10 -21.42 6.84
CA GLY A 141 0.90 -21.40 5.76
C GLY A 141 0.32 -21.33 4.35
N LYS A 142 -0.96 -20.96 4.20
CA LYS A 142 -1.65 -20.78 2.91
C LYS A 142 -2.10 -19.34 2.77
N LEU A 143 -2.09 -18.81 1.55
CA LEU A 143 -2.59 -17.47 1.25
C LEU A 143 -4.08 -17.52 0.89
N GLY A 144 -4.84 -16.56 1.39
CA GLY A 144 -6.25 -16.34 1.07
C GLY A 144 -6.52 -14.85 0.88
N LEU A 145 -7.63 -14.55 0.21
CA LEU A 145 -8.09 -13.17 0.01
C LEU A 145 -9.39 -12.97 0.77
N ILE A 146 -9.47 -11.90 1.57
CA ILE A 146 -10.69 -11.48 2.24
C ILE A 146 -11.09 -10.07 1.79
N ASP A 147 -12.35 -9.71 2.03
CA ASP A 147 -12.77 -8.31 2.01
C ASP A 147 -12.59 -7.66 3.39
N THR A 148 -12.85 -6.35 3.47
CA THR A 148 -12.72 -5.57 4.72
C THR A 148 -13.77 -5.92 5.79
N SER A 149 -14.70 -6.84 5.49
CA SER A 149 -15.69 -7.40 6.42
C SER A 149 -15.34 -8.82 6.89
N ASN A 150 -14.13 -9.30 6.58
CA ASN A 150 -13.66 -10.66 6.84
C ASN A 150 -14.39 -11.77 6.05
N LYS A 151 -15.05 -11.42 4.94
CA LYS A 151 -15.60 -12.43 4.03
C LYS A 151 -14.47 -13.02 3.21
N ILE A 152 -14.35 -14.35 3.18
CA ILE A 152 -13.42 -15.05 2.29
C ILE A 152 -13.87 -14.84 0.84
N VAL A 153 -13.01 -14.19 0.06
CA VAL A 153 -13.17 -13.95 -1.38
C VAL A 153 -12.46 -15.04 -2.16
N MET A 154 -11.18 -15.27 -1.85
CA MET A 154 -10.41 -16.39 -2.40
C MET A 154 -10.07 -17.38 -1.28
N PRO A 155 -10.46 -18.66 -1.39
CA PRO A 155 -10.12 -19.67 -0.40
C PRO A 155 -8.61 -19.82 -0.21
N PHE A 156 -8.21 -20.17 1.02
CA PHE A 156 -6.83 -20.43 1.38
C PHE A 156 -6.19 -21.52 0.52
N THR A 157 -5.14 -21.16 -0.22
CA THR A 157 -4.52 -22.03 -1.22
C THR A 157 -3.00 -22.00 -1.15
N ASN A 158 -2.39 -23.10 -1.58
CA ASN A 158 -0.95 -23.23 -1.80
C ASN A 158 -0.59 -23.09 -3.28
N LYS A 159 -1.56 -22.76 -4.14
CA LYS A 159 -1.34 -22.62 -5.58
C LYS A 159 -0.37 -21.48 -5.89
N TYR A 160 -0.45 -20.41 -5.12
CA TYR A 160 0.39 -19.23 -5.27
C TYR A 160 1.25 -19.04 -4.02
N PRO A 161 2.59 -19.19 -4.14
CA PRO A 161 3.50 -18.82 -3.07
C PRO A 161 3.58 -17.30 -2.83
N SER A 162 3.28 -16.47 -3.84
CA SER A 162 3.18 -15.01 -3.71
C SER A 162 1.94 -14.48 -4.43
N ILE A 163 1.30 -13.48 -3.81
CA ILE A 163 0.25 -12.65 -4.38
C ILE A 163 0.65 -11.22 -4.04
N GLU A 164 0.79 -10.36 -5.05
CA GLU A 164 1.16 -8.96 -4.83
C GLU A 164 -0.11 -8.10 -4.60
N SER A 165 0.08 -6.87 -4.14
CA SER A 165 -1.01 -5.91 -3.93
C SER A 165 -1.87 -5.69 -5.19
N PHE A 166 -3.16 -5.45 -4.97
CA PHE A 166 -4.07 -5.10 -6.06
C PHE A 166 -3.78 -3.70 -6.60
N SER A 167 -3.83 -3.57 -7.91
CA SER A 167 -3.84 -2.30 -8.63
C SER A 167 -4.82 -2.41 -9.80
N GLU A 168 -5.70 -1.42 -9.92
CA GLU A 168 -6.72 -1.34 -10.98
C GLU A 168 -7.56 -2.63 -11.12
N GLY A 169 -7.85 -3.28 -9.99
CA GLY A 169 -8.68 -4.47 -9.91
C GLY A 169 -7.98 -5.79 -10.20
N MET A 170 -6.66 -5.81 -10.34
CA MET A 170 -5.89 -7.04 -10.54
C MET A 170 -4.70 -7.15 -9.60
N ALA A 171 -4.37 -8.38 -9.23
CA ALA A 171 -3.19 -8.71 -8.44
C ALA A 171 -2.29 -9.69 -9.20
N PRO A 172 -0.99 -9.40 -9.33
CA PRO A 172 0.00 -10.39 -9.72
C PRO A 172 -0.02 -11.62 -8.82
N VAL A 173 0.12 -12.81 -9.43
CA VAL A 173 0.31 -14.05 -8.68
C VAL A 173 1.49 -14.83 -9.23
N MET A 174 2.32 -15.36 -8.33
CA MET A 174 3.40 -16.27 -8.67
C MET A 174 2.98 -17.70 -8.38
N SER A 175 3.21 -18.62 -9.31
CA SER A 175 3.01 -20.06 -9.12
C SER A 175 4.22 -20.73 -8.47
N LYS A 176 4.06 -21.99 -8.04
CA LYS A 176 5.17 -22.82 -7.53
C LYS A 176 6.32 -23.04 -8.52
N SER A 177 6.07 -22.90 -9.82
CA SER A 177 7.09 -23.00 -10.87
C SER A 177 7.71 -21.65 -11.22
N TYR A 178 7.58 -20.65 -10.34
CA TYR A 178 8.10 -19.29 -10.51
C TYR A 178 7.60 -18.59 -11.78
N LYS A 179 6.42 -18.97 -12.25
CA LYS A 179 5.72 -18.27 -13.33
C LYS A 179 4.72 -17.27 -12.77
N TRP A 180 4.57 -16.15 -13.45
CA TRP A 180 3.69 -15.05 -13.11
C TRP A 180 2.42 -15.05 -13.95
N GLY A 181 1.32 -14.65 -13.32
CA GLY A 181 0.00 -14.45 -13.90
C GLY A 181 -0.76 -13.38 -13.12
N PHE A 182 -2.09 -13.35 -13.26
CA PHE A 182 -2.96 -12.40 -12.56
C PHE A 182 -4.27 -13.03 -12.11
N ILE A 183 -4.74 -12.55 -10.97
CA ILE A 183 -6.11 -12.74 -10.49
C ILE A 183 -6.88 -11.42 -10.46
N ASP A 184 -8.20 -11.48 -10.60
CA ASP A 184 -9.10 -10.36 -10.36
C ASP A 184 -9.44 -10.21 -8.86
N LYS A 185 -10.23 -9.18 -8.54
CA LYS A 185 -10.72 -8.93 -7.16
C LYS A 185 -11.62 -10.02 -6.61
N ASP A 186 -12.14 -10.95 -7.43
CA ASP A 186 -12.90 -12.10 -6.95
C ASP A 186 -11.99 -13.33 -6.73
N GLY A 187 -10.66 -13.16 -6.91
CA GLY A 187 -9.68 -14.22 -6.79
C GLY A 187 -9.66 -15.18 -7.98
N LYS A 188 -10.29 -14.83 -9.10
CA LYS A 188 -10.32 -15.65 -10.31
C LYS A 188 -9.10 -15.35 -11.17
N GLU A 189 -8.48 -16.39 -11.71
CA GLU A 189 -7.39 -16.22 -12.67
C GLU A 189 -7.90 -15.54 -13.94
N VAL A 190 -7.39 -14.34 -14.20
CA VAL A 190 -7.57 -13.64 -15.48
C VAL A 190 -6.48 -14.08 -16.45
N ILE A 191 -5.24 -14.20 -15.95
CA ILE A 191 -4.08 -14.65 -16.72
C ILE A 191 -3.43 -15.78 -15.93
N ARG A 192 -3.44 -16.99 -16.50
CA ARG A 192 -2.77 -18.13 -15.87
C ARG A 192 -1.26 -17.87 -15.75
N PRO A 193 -0.62 -18.29 -14.65
CA PRO A 193 0.82 -18.21 -14.50
C PRO A 193 1.58 -18.88 -15.66
N GLN A 194 2.26 -18.08 -16.47
CA GLN A 194 3.03 -18.57 -17.62
C GLN A 194 4.24 -17.69 -17.98
N TYR A 195 4.37 -16.52 -17.35
CA TYR A 195 5.42 -15.55 -17.64
C TYR A 195 6.60 -15.71 -16.68
N ASP A 196 7.82 -15.50 -17.15
CA ASP A 196 9.05 -15.62 -16.36
C ASP A 196 9.29 -14.43 -15.42
N GLY A 197 8.57 -13.34 -15.63
CA GLY A 197 8.71 -12.14 -14.83
C GLY A 197 7.67 -11.08 -15.21
N ILE A 198 7.45 -10.16 -14.27
CA ILE A 198 6.63 -8.97 -14.45
C ILE A 198 7.58 -7.79 -14.53
N ASN A 199 7.60 -7.12 -15.67
CA ASN A 199 8.41 -5.92 -15.91
C ASN A 199 7.48 -4.72 -16.04
N GLY A 200 6.84 -4.32 -14.93
CA GLY A 200 6.13 -3.05 -14.87
C GLY A 200 7.07 -1.98 -14.36
N ASN A 201 7.79 -1.28 -15.24
CA ASN A 201 8.54 -0.08 -14.82
C ASN A 201 7.76 1.17 -15.26
N PHE A 202 6.58 1.36 -14.69
CA PHE A 202 5.79 2.59 -14.81
C PHE A 202 6.01 3.45 -13.55
N GLY A 203 7.20 4.08 -13.45
CA GLY A 203 7.49 5.01 -12.35
C GLY A 203 7.67 4.37 -10.97
N GLY A 204 8.17 3.14 -10.89
CA GLY A 204 8.45 2.45 -9.62
C GLY A 204 7.32 1.56 -9.09
N VAL A 205 6.21 1.42 -9.81
CA VAL A 205 5.11 0.51 -9.43
C VAL A 205 5.22 -0.80 -10.20
N TYR A 206 5.62 -1.88 -9.50
CA TYR A 206 5.50 -3.25 -10.02
C TYR A 206 4.01 -3.61 -10.07
N GLY A 207 3.44 -3.77 -11.28
CA GLY A 207 2.03 -4.18 -11.40
C GLY A 207 1.32 -3.69 -12.66
N PHE A 208 -0.01 -3.73 -12.60
CA PHE A 208 -0.91 -3.23 -13.64
C PHE A 208 -1.20 -1.75 -13.38
N SER A 209 -0.94 -0.90 -14.36
CA SER A 209 -1.06 0.55 -14.27
C SER A 209 -1.46 1.14 -15.62
N GLN A 210 -2.40 2.06 -15.61
CA GLN A 210 -3.01 2.68 -16.79
C GLN A 210 -3.54 1.65 -17.79
N GLY A 211 -4.06 0.51 -17.31
CA GLY A 211 -4.52 -0.56 -18.18
C GLY A 211 -3.41 -1.43 -18.78
N LEU A 212 -2.15 -1.24 -18.39
CA LEU A 212 -0.99 -1.88 -19.00
C LEU A 212 -0.13 -2.64 -17.97
N VAL A 213 0.51 -3.72 -18.42
CA VAL A 213 1.57 -4.39 -17.68
C VAL A 213 2.58 -5.03 -18.61
N GLY A 214 3.87 -4.85 -18.31
CA GLY A 214 4.95 -5.53 -19.01
C GLY A 214 5.13 -6.95 -18.49
N MET A 215 5.16 -7.92 -19.41
CA MET A 215 5.32 -9.34 -19.10
C MET A 215 6.49 -9.92 -19.89
N LYS A 216 7.34 -10.71 -19.23
CA LYS A 216 8.47 -11.39 -19.88
C LYS A 216 8.15 -12.86 -20.11
N LYS A 217 8.27 -13.32 -21.35
CA LYS A 217 8.22 -14.74 -21.72
C LYS A 217 9.52 -15.07 -22.45
N ARG A 218 10.29 -16.03 -21.96
CA ARG A 218 11.47 -16.55 -22.64
C ARG A 218 11.10 -17.65 -23.63
#